data_AF-A0AAW8TT18-F1
#
_entry.id   AF-A0AAW8TT18-F1
#
_cell.length_a   1.000
_cell.length_b   1.000
_cell.length_c   1.000
_cell.angle_alpha   90.00
_cell.angle_beta   90.00
_cell.angle_gamma   90.00
#
_symmetry.space_group_name_H-M   'P 1'
#
loop_
_entity.id
_entity.type
_entity.pdbx_description
1 polymer ?
#
loop_
_entity_poly.entity_id
_entity_poly.type
_entity_poly.pdbx_seq_one_letter_code
_entity_poly.pdbx_strand_id
1 'polypeptide(L)'
;MYDVHQVKISGQTIRNYARSVSAHMQTFTTYYPYQLSDQLCGDETYTRVLGSWNYIYFFFDAKNKIIPSHRYSPNRDTQIAIKAIYDVIRHYGKDIPENLNLVVDGNPIYLLAQQYFQRHGIYFDVTQVIGLTNEDPVSKEYRPLKQIVERLNRTFKANYKPLGGFGSESSAIAQVVLFSTFFNFLRPHSALEKGRIPVQLEGLNQCQDMSSKWIKLIQLASEFKYELPAS
;
A
#
# COMPACT_ATOMS: atom_id res chain seq x y z
N MET A 1 4.97 13.54 25.00
CA MET A 1 3.64 13.54 25.66
C MET A 1 3.71 14.08 27.07
N TYR A 2 4.54 13.53 27.96
CA TYR A 2 4.64 14.06 29.32
C TYR A 2 5.23 15.47 29.35
N ASP A 3 6.36 15.71 28.69
CA ASP A 3 7.02 17.03 28.78
C ASP A 3 6.18 18.19 28.20
N VAL A 4 5.34 17.90 27.20
CA VAL A 4 4.50 18.90 26.52
C VAL A 4 3.08 18.97 27.09
N HIS A 5 2.48 17.83 27.45
CA HIS A 5 1.07 17.72 27.83
C HIS A 5 0.84 17.15 29.24
N GLN A 6 1.89 16.82 29.98
CA GLN A 6 1.86 16.22 31.32
C GLN A 6 1.09 14.90 31.42
N VAL A 7 0.87 14.23 30.29
CA VAL A 7 0.22 12.91 30.24
C VAL A 7 1.26 11.80 30.21
N LYS A 8 1.27 10.95 31.25
CA LYS A 8 2.10 9.74 31.29
C LYS A 8 1.43 8.61 30.51
N ILE A 9 2.06 8.19 29.41
CA ILE A 9 1.60 7.09 28.57
C ILE A 9 2.78 6.15 28.31
N SER A 10 2.58 4.85 28.51
CA SER A 10 3.63 3.87 28.23
C SER A 10 3.77 3.64 26.71
N GLY A 11 4.98 3.27 26.26
CA GLY A 11 5.19 2.87 24.87
C GLY A 11 4.33 1.67 24.45
N GLN A 12 4.00 0.78 25.39
CA GLN A 12 3.11 -0.35 25.13
C GLN A 12 1.68 0.11 24.84
N THR A 13 1.18 1.11 25.58
CA THR A 13 -0.13 1.73 25.34
C THR A 13 -0.20 2.33 23.94
N ILE A 14 0.85 3.05 23.51
CA ILE A 14 0.93 3.64 22.16
C ILE A 14 0.87 2.54 21.08
N ARG A 15 1.64 1.46 21.24
CA ARG A 15 1.64 0.34 20.30
C ARG A 15 0.27 -0.36 20.24
N ASN A 16 -0.37 -0.57 21.38
CA ASN A 16 -1.70 -1.18 21.43
C ASN A 16 -2.74 -0.29 20.72
N TYR A 17 -2.68 1.03 20.96
CA TYR A 17 -3.54 1.98 20.27
C TYR A 17 -3.32 1.96 18.74
N ALA A 18 -2.06 2.01 18.29
CA ALA A 18 -1.73 1.93 16.87
C ALA A 18 -2.25 0.63 16.21
N ARG A 19 -2.10 -0.52 16.87
CA ARG A 19 -2.65 -1.80 16.37
C ARG A 19 -4.18 -1.78 16.30
N SER A 20 -4.83 -1.22 17.31
CA SER A 20 -6.30 -1.08 17.32
C SER A 20 -6.77 -0.21 16.15
N VAL A 21 -6.16 0.97 15.98
CA VAL A 21 -6.47 1.87 14.86
C VAL A 21 -6.20 1.19 13.53
N SER A 22 -5.09 0.48 13.39
CA SER A 22 -4.79 -0.28 12.17
C SER A 22 -5.89 -1.28 11.83
N ALA A 23 -6.42 -2.02 12.80
CA ALA A 23 -7.48 -2.99 12.54
C ALA A 23 -8.73 -2.31 11.94
N HIS A 24 -9.07 -1.11 12.42
CA HIS A 24 -10.19 -0.32 11.89
C HIS A 24 -9.85 0.24 10.49
N MET A 25 -8.61 0.71 10.31
CA MET A 25 -8.17 1.31 9.05
C MET A 25 -7.90 0.29 7.94
N GLN A 26 -7.65 -0.98 8.26
CA GLN A 26 -7.33 -2.02 7.26
C GLN A 26 -8.45 -2.08 6.22
N THR A 27 -9.68 -2.29 6.68
CA THR A 27 -10.85 -2.38 5.80
C THR A 27 -11.03 -1.10 5.00
N PHE A 28 -11.02 0.05 5.66
CA PHE A 28 -11.20 1.34 5.01
C PHE A 28 -10.16 1.58 3.91
N THR A 29 -8.88 1.40 4.23
CA THR A 29 -7.77 1.65 3.30
C THR A 29 -7.73 0.63 2.17
N THR A 30 -8.12 -0.62 2.43
CA THR A 30 -8.15 -1.67 1.41
C THR A 30 -9.32 -1.41 0.45
N TYR A 31 -10.52 -1.22 0.96
CA TYR A 31 -11.74 -1.19 0.16
C TYR A 31 -12.22 0.19 -0.27
N TYR A 32 -11.49 1.26 0.05
CA TYR A 32 -11.83 2.59 -0.43
C TYR A 32 -11.94 2.61 -1.97
N PRO A 33 -12.96 3.26 -2.55
CA PRO A 33 -13.17 3.30 -4.01
C PRO A 33 -12.17 4.26 -4.67
N TYR A 34 -10.90 3.85 -4.75
CA TYR A 34 -9.85 4.64 -5.38
C TYR A 34 -10.09 4.79 -6.89
N GLN A 35 -9.92 6.01 -7.39
CA GLN A 35 -9.81 6.26 -8.82
C GLN A 35 -8.35 6.06 -9.24
N LEU A 36 -8.05 4.89 -9.80
CA LEU A 36 -6.71 4.52 -10.23
C LEU A 36 -6.42 4.98 -11.66
N SER A 37 -5.16 5.26 -11.94
CA SER A 37 -4.65 5.51 -13.29
C SER A 37 -4.27 4.21 -14.01
N ASP A 38 -3.74 4.37 -15.22
CA ASP A 38 -3.14 3.34 -16.06
C ASP A 38 -1.67 3.03 -15.69
N GLN A 39 -1.06 3.78 -14.76
CA GLN A 39 0.36 3.64 -14.39
C GLN A 39 0.53 2.91 -13.05
N LEU A 40 0.23 1.61 -13.05
CA LEU A 40 0.33 0.76 -11.88
C LEU A 40 1.65 -0.01 -11.85
N CYS A 41 2.30 0.02 -10.69
CA CYS A 41 3.53 -0.72 -10.46
C CYS A 41 3.50 -1.47 -9.12
N GLY A 42 4.15 -2.63 -9.07
CA GLY A 42 4.24 -3.48 -7.88
C GLY A 42 5.68 -3.83 -7.56
N ASP A 43 6.00 -3.88 -6.28
CA ASP A 43 7.30 -4.35 -5.79
C ASP A 43 7.16 -4.98 -4.41
N GLU A 44 8.00 -5.96 -4.12
CA GLU A 44 8.14 -6.56 -2.81
C GLU A 44 9.37 -6.03 -2.07
N THR A 45 9.26 -5.94 -0.75
CA THR A 45 10.36 -5.49 0.07
C THR A 45 10.52 -6.28 1.35
N TYR A 46 11.78 -6.46 1.75
CA TYR A 46 12.14 -7.24 2.91
C TYR A 46 11.95 -6.47 4.22
N THR A 47 11.42 -7.15 5.22
CA THR A 47 11.34 -6.68 6.61
C THR A 47 11.74 -7.78 7.58
N ARG A 48 12.23 -7.41 8.77
CA ARG A 48 12.54 -8.37 9.84
C ARG A 48 11.35 -8.45 10.81
N VAL A 49 10.80 -9.64 10.99
CA VAL A 49 9.76 -9.94 12.00
C VAL A 49 10.23 -11.13 12.80
N LEU A 50 10.25 -11.02 14.14
CA LEU A 50 10.72 -12.07 15.05
C LEU A 50 12.12 -12.61 14.68
N GLY A 51 13.00 -11.73 14.20
CA GLY A 51 14.35 -12.11 13.75
C GLY A 51 14.43 -12.73 12.35
N SER A 52 13.32 -13.07 11.72
CA SER A 52 13.29 -13.71 10.38
C SER A 52 12.95 -12.71 9.27
N TRP A 53 13.47 -12.96 8.07
CA TRP A 53 13.09 -12.19 6.88
C TRP A 53 11.66 -12.53 6.47
N ASN A 54 10.88 -11.47 6.24
CA ASN A 54 9.51 -11.51 5.77
C ASN A 54 9.35 -10.48 4.64
N TYR A 55 8.21 -10.49 3.99
CA TYR A 55 7.96 -9.74 2.76
C TYR A 55 6.75 -8.83 2.91
N ILE A 56 6.86 -7.65 2.33
CA ILE A 56 5.77 -6.71 2.18
C ILE A 56 5.62 -6.41 0.70
N TYR A 57 4.42 -6.58 0.18
CA TYR A 57 4.07 -6.32 -1.20
C TYR A 57 3.28 -5.02 -1.25
N PHE A 58 3.73 -4.09 -2.09
CA PHE A 58 2.99 -2.88 -2.42
C PHE A 58 2.66 -2.87 -3.90
N PHE A 59 1.41 -2.54 -4.23
CA PHE A 59 1.10 -1.97 -5.53
C PHE A 59 0.84 -0.48 -5.38
N PHE A 60 1.23 0.28 -6.39
CA PHE A 60 1.27 1.72 -6.36
C PHE A 60 0.84 2.31 -7.70
N ASP A 61 -0.11 3.22 -7.64
CA ASP A 61 -0.45 4.10 -8.75
C ASP A 61 0.57 5.24 -8.80
N ALA A 62 1.45 5.19 -9.79
CA ALA A 62 2.54 6.14 -9.93
C ALA A 62 2.05 7.54 -10.31
N LYS A 63 0.90 7.68 -10.96
CA LYS A 63 0.36 8.99 -11.37
C LYS A 63 -0.37 9.66 -10.22
N ASN A 64 -1.31 8.96 -9.59
CA ASN A 64 -2.13 9.51 -8.51
C ASN A 64 -1.48 9.41 -7.13
N LYS A 65 -0.36 8.69 -7.01
CA LYS A 65 0.37 8.43 -5.77
C LYS A 65 -0.50 7.71 -4.72
N ILE A 66 -1.28 6.72 -5.15
CA ILE A 66 -2.15 5.92 -4.29
C ILE A 66 -1.52 4.53 -4.12
N ILE A 67 -1.60 3.98 -2.90
CA ILE A 67 -1.25 2.58 -2.60
C ILE A 67 -2.56 1.77 -2.56
N PRO A 68 -3.01 1.17 -3.69
CA PRO A 68 -4.21 0.33 -3.72
C PRO A 68 -4.03 -1.03 -3.02
N SER A 69 -2.81 -1.57 -2.99
CA SER A 69 -2.54 -2.84 -2.30
C SER A 69 -1.33 -2.73 -1.38
N HIS A 70 -1.46 -3.32 -0.20
CA HIS A 70 -0.42 -3.42 0.81
C HIS A 70 -0.60 -4.73 1.58
N ARG A 71 0.31 -5.69 1.40
CA ARG A 71 0.19 -7.03 1.97
C ARG A 71 1.47 -7.42 2.70
N TYR A 72 1.33 -8.01 3.88
CA TYR A 72 2.41 -8.68 4.59
C TYR A 72 2.34 -10.19 4.36
N SER A 73 3.49 -10.85 4.24
CA SER A 73 3.60 -12.31 4.21
C SER A 73 4.94 -12.79 4.77
N PRO A 74 4.98 -13.91 5.51
CA PRO A 74 6.23 -14.57 5.86
C PRO A 74 6.91 -15.23 4.66
N ASN A 75 6.15 -15.53 3.60
CA ASN A 75 6.64 -16.21 2.40
C ASN A 75 6.61 -15.30 1.18
N ARG A 76 7.61 -15.46 0.31
CA ARG A 76 7.66 -14.84 -1.04
C ARG A 76 7.10 -15.82 -2.05
N ASP A 77 5.77 -15.91 -2.14
CA ASP A 77 5.08 -16.92 -2.95
C ASP A 77 4.05 -16.33 -3.94
N THR A 78 3.52 -17.17 -4.82
CA THR A 78 2.51 -16.78 -5.80
C THR A 78 1.17 -16.44 -5.15
N GLN A 79 0.82 -17.04 -4.01
CA GLN A 79 -0.48 -16.80 -3.36
C GLN A 79 -0.59 -15.36 -2.88
N ILE A 80 0.48 -14.82 -2.28
CA ILE A 80 0.47 -13.42 -1.86
C ILE A 80 0.49 -12.46 -3.05
N ALA A 81 1.17 -12.81 -4.15
CA ALA A 81 1.14 -12.02 -5.39
C ALA A 81 -0.28 -11.97 -6.00
N ILE A 82 -0.99 -13.10 -6.04
CA ILE A 82 -2.41 -13.16 -6.47
C ILE A 82 -3.26 -12.25 -5.60
N LYS A 83 -3.12 -12.32 -4.26
CA LYS A 83 -3.90 -11.47 -3.34
C LYS A 83 -3.58 -9.98 -3.50
N ALA A 84 -2.31 -9.64 -3.70
CA ALA A 84 -1.88 -8.25 -3.89
C ALA A 84 -2.39 -7.69 -5.22
N ILE A 85 -2.34 -8.47 -6.31
CA ILE A 85 -2.91 -8.08 -7.60
C ILE A 85 -4.43 -7.98 -7.52
N TYR A 86 -5.09 -8.93 -6.85
CA TYR A 86 -6.55 -8.90 -6.66
C TYR A 86 -7.00 -7.61 -5.98
N ASP A 87 -6.25 -7.12 -4.99
CA ASP A 87 -6.55 -5.84 -4.34
C ASP A 87 -6.56 -4.66 -5.31
N VAL A 88 -5.71 -4.69 -6.33
CA VAL A 88 -5.68 -3.66 -7.37
C VAL A 88 -6.88 -3.84 -8.31
N ILE A 89 -7.05 -5.05 -8.86
CA ILE A 89 -8.05 -5.35 -9.87
C ILE A 89 -9.46 -5.05 -9.37
N ARG A 90 -9.77 -5.40 -8.11
CA ARG A 90 -11.11 -5.19 -7.56
C ARG A 90 -11.56 -3.73 -7.53
N HIS A 91 -10.64 -2.76 -7.59
CA HIS A 91 -11.02 -1.34 -7.69
C HIS A 91 -11.68 -0.98 -9.03
N TYR A 92 -11.50 -1.79 -10.07
CA TYR A 92 -12.16 -1.62 -11.37
C TYR A 92 -13.52 -2.35 -11.45
N GLY A 93 -13.86 -3.19 -10.46
CA GLY A 93 -15.10 -3.95 -10.47
C GLY A 93 -15.23 -4.84 -11.72
N LYS A 94 -16.30 -4.66 -12.49
CA LYS A 94 -16.53 -5.38 -13.76
C LYS A 94 -15.87 -4.69 -14.96
N ASP A 95 -15.47 -3.43 -14.82
CA ASP A 95 -15.00 -2.57 -15.90
C ASP A 95 -13.47 -2.49 -15.88
N ILE A 96 -12.81 -3.66 -15.96
CA ILE A 96 -11.34 -3.74 -16.01
C ILE A 96 -10.88 -3.17 -17.37
N PRO A 97 -9.96 -2.19 -17.38
CA PRO A 97 -9.45 -1.64 -18.64
C PRO A 97 -8.78 -2.72 -19.50
N GLU A 98 -9.11 -2.77 -20.79
CA GLU A 98 -8.55 -3.77 -21.72
C GLU A 98 -7.02 -3.71 -21.81
N ASN A 99 -6.45 -2.53 -21.63
CA ASN A 99 -5.01 -2.25 -21.65
C ASN A 99 -4.41 -2.09 -20.25
N LEU A 100 -5.06 -2.64 -19.20
CA LEU A 100 -4.50 -2.62 -17.85
C LEU A 100 -3.16 -3.36 -17.84
N ASN A 101 -2.08 -2.64 -17.54
CA ASN A 101 -0.74 -3.21 -17.42
C ASN A 101 -0.19 -3.01 -16.00
N LEU A 102 0.32 -4.08 -15.40
CA LEU A 102 0.97 -4.07 -14.09
C LEU A 102 2.48 -4.20 -14.27
N VAL A 103 3.21 -3.15 -13.89
CA VAL A 103 4.67 -3.13 -14.00
C VAL A 103 5.31 -3.63 -12.72
N VAL A 104 6.04 -4.74 -12.79
CA VAL A 104 6.57 -5.43 -11.60
C VAL A 104 8.05 -5.78 -11.76
N ASP A 105 8.68 -6.22 -10.67
CA ASP A 105 10.05 -6.76 -10.74
C ASP A 105 10.10 -8.10 -11.49
N GLY A 106 11.30 -8.53 -11.87
CA GLY A 106 11.57 -9.76 -12.63
C GLY A 106 11.22 -11.09 -11.96
N ASN A 107 10.44 -11.08 -10.87
CA ASN A 107 10.08 -12.28 -10.13
C ASN A 107 8.96 -13.07 -10.86
N PRO A 108 9.17 -14.35 -11.22
CA PRO A 108 8.19 -15.17 -11.94
C PRO A 108 6.84 -15.34 -11.24
N ILE A 109 6.74 -15.10 -9.91
CA ILE A 109 5.46 -15.19 -9.19
C ILE A 109 4.37 -14.29 -9.77
N TYR A 110 4.74 -13.16 -10.37
CA TYR A 110 3.77 -12.24 -10.97
C TYR A 110 3.21 -12.76 -12.28
N LEU A 111 4.01 -13.44 -13.11
CA LEU A 111 3.54 -14.12 -14.31
C LEU A 111 2.63 -15.31 -13.96
N LEU A 112 2.99 -16.06 -12.91
CA LEU A 112 2.12 -17.13 -12.40
C LEU A 112 0.79 -16.59 -11.88
N ALA A 113 0.81 -15.44 -11.20
CA ALA A 113 -0.42 -14.77 -10.76
C ALA A 113 -1.26 -14.31 -11.96
N GLN A 114 -0.64 -13.74 -13.00
CA GLN A 114 -1.34 -13.38 -14.25
C GLN A 114 -2.04 -14.58 -14.88
N GLN A 115 -1.33 -15.72 -15.02
CA GLN A 115 -1.91 -16.96 -15.54
C GLN A 115 -3.08 -17.46 -14.69
N TYR A 116 -3.00 -17.32 -13.37
CA TYR A 116 -4.12 -17.65 -12.48
C TYR A 116 -5.36 -16.82 -12.83
N PHE A 117 -5.24 -15.49 -12.95
CA PHE A 117 -6.37 -14.63 -13.32
C PHE A 117 -6.94 -14.93 -14.70
N GLN A 118 -6.08 -15.19 -15.70
CA GLN A 118 -6.52 -15.54 -17.05
C GLN A 118 -7.36 -16.83 -17.07
N ARG A 119 -6.97 -17.85 -16.28
CA ARG A 119 -7.76 -19.08 -16.12
C ARG A 119 -9.13 -18.85 -15.50
N HIS A 120 -9.30 -17.75 -14.76
CA HIS A 120 -10.56 -17.32 -14.16
C HIS A 120 -11.27 -16.22 -14.98
N GLY A 121 -10.87 -15.98 -16.23
CA GLY A 121 -11.52 -15.04 -17.14
C GLY A 121 -11.24 -13.56 -16.86
N ILE A 122 -10.21 -13.26 -16.07
CA ILE A 122 -9.75 -11.89 -15.79
C ILE A 122 -8.46 -11.66 -16.57
N TYR A 123 -8.47 -10.67 -17.47
CA TYR A 123 -7.37 -10.41 -18.39
C TYR A 123 -6.74 -9.05 -18.09
N PHE A 124 -5.41 -9.02 -18.04
CA PHE A 124 -4.56 -7.82 -17.92
C PHE A 124 -3.12 -8.22 -18.28
N ASP A 125 -2.30 -7.21 -18.56
CA ASP A 125 -0.89 -7.39 -18.89
C ASP A 125 0.00 -7.26 -17.65
N VAL A 126 1.11 -8.01 -17.65
CA VAL A 126 2.18 -7.89 -16.67
C VAL A 126 3.48 -7.65 -17.40
N THR A 127 4.09 -6.49 -17.13
CA THR A 127 5.40 -6.15 -17.66
C THR A 127 6.45 -6.29 -16.57
N GLN A 128 7.40 -7.20 -16.75
CA GLN A 128 8.52 -7.37 -15.83
C GLN A 128 9.69 -6.47 -16.21
N VAL A 129 10.21 -5.70 -15.25
CA VAL A 129 11.39 -4.84 -15.44
C VAL A 129 12.61 -5.51 -14.79
N ILE A 130 13.40 -6.21 -15.61
CA ILE A 130 14.53 -7.03 -15.18
C ILE A 130 15.83 -6.19 -15.24
N GLY A 131 16.63 -6.22 -14.17
CA GLY A 131 18.01 -5.72 -14.20
C GLY A 131 18.21 -4.22 -13.88
N LEU A 132 19.49 -3.84 -13.82
CA LEU A 132 19.99 -2.47 -13.55
C LEU A 132 20.32 -1.70 -14.84
N THR A 133 20.57 -2.41 -15.94
CA THR A 133 21.00 -1.91 -17.24
C THR A 133 19.81 -1.77 -18.20
N ASN A 134 19.81 -0.71 -19.00
CA ASN A 134 18.77 -0.45 -20.02
C ASN A 134 19.04 -1.28 -21.28
N GLU A 135 19.07 -2.60 -21.16
CA GLU A 135 19.44 -3.47 -22.28
C GLU A 135 18.30 -3.69 -23.28
N ASP A 136 17.03 -3.54 -22.85
CA ASP A 136 15.86 -3.68 -23.71
C ASP A 136 14.94 -2.43 -23.71
N PRO A 137 14.20 -2.15 -24.81
CA PRO A 137 13.32 -0.98 -24.94
C PRO A 137 12.21 -0.90 -23.88
N VAL A 138 11.69 -2.06 -23.44
CA VAL A 138 10.59 -2.15 -22.47
C VAL A 138 11.08 -1.72 -21.09
N SER A 139 12.23 -2.23 -20.65
CA SER A 139 12.86 -1.81 -19.39
C SER A 139 13.16 -0.31 -19.35
N LYS A 140 13.54 0.29 -20.49
CA LYS A 140 13.79 1.74 -20.59
C LYS A 140 12.52 2.56 -20.39
N GLU A 141 11.41 2.14 -21.00
CA GLU A 141 10.10 2.83 -20.91
C GLU A 141 9.55 2.80 -19.48
N TYR A 142 9.60 1.64 -18.82
CA TYR A 142 8.98 1.43 -17.51
C TYR A 142 9.94 1.67 -16.31
N ARG A 143 11.22 1.96 -16.56
CA ARG A 143 12.22 2.33 -15.53
C ARG A 143 11.74 3.42 -14.56
N PRO A 144 11.09 4.52 -15.00
CA PRO A 144 10.64 5.56 -14.09
C PRO A 144 9.65 5.05 -13.04
N LEU A 145 8.76 4.11 -13.41
CA LEU A 145 7.81 3.49 -12.49
C LEU A 145 8.53 2.65 -11.43
N LYS A 146 9.54 1.86 -11.84
CA LYS A 146 10.40 1.11 -10.93
C LYS A 146 11.09 2.02 -9.90
N GLN A 147 11.63 3.15 -10.34
CA GLN A 147 12.25 4.14 -9.44
C GLN A 147 11.24 4.78 -8.45
N ILE A 148 9.99 4.93 -8.85
CA ILE A 148 8.92 5.46 -7.98
C ILE A 148 8.56 4.44 -6.89
N VAL A 149 8.37 3.17 -7.22
CA VAL A 149 8.06 2.14 -6.22
C VAL A 149 9.26 1.84 -5.30
N GLU A 150 10.49 1.86 -5.81
CA GLU A 150 11.71 1.78 -4.99
C GLU A 150 11.80 2.95 -3.98
N ARG A 151 11.38 4.15 -4.39
CA ARG A 151 11.28 5.31 -3.49
C ARG A 151 10.23 5.09 -2.41
N LEU A 152 9.06 4.58 -2.76
CA LEU A 152 8.02 4.21 -1.79
C LEU A 152 8.57 3.23 -0.74
N ASN A 153 9.23 2.16 -1.19
CA ASN A 153 9.82 1.13 -0.34
C ASN A 153 10.90 1.71 0.59
N ARG A 154 11.74 2.63 0.11
CA ARG A 154 12.72 3.34 0.96
C ARG A 154 12.03 4.22 2.00
N THR A 155 10.98 4.95 1.64
CA THR A 155 10.20 5.77 2.59
C THR A 155 9.57 4.89 3.66
N PHE A 156 8.97 3.76 3.29
CA PHE A 156 8.44 2.81 4.26
C PHE A 156 9.55 2.32 5.22
N LYS A 157 10.69 1.88 4.68
CA LYS A 157 11.86 1.43 5.46
C LYS A 157 12.42 2.48 6.42
N ALA A 158 12.49 3.74 6.00
CA ALA A 158 12.97 4.82 6.84
C ALA A 158 12.13 4.99 8.12
N ASN A 159 10.82 4.73 8.05
CA ASN A 159 9.92 4.91 9.19
C ASN A 159 10.09 3.84 10.29
N TYR A 160 10.54 2.62 9.97
CA TYR A 160 10.66 1.53 10.96
C TYR A 160 12.08 1.02 11.20
N LYS A 161 13.06 1.37 10.37
CA LYS A 161 14.48 1.02 10.60
C LYS A 161 14.97 1.37 12.02
N PRO A 162 14.63 2.54 12.61
CA PRO A 162 15.03 2.87 13.97
C PRO A 162 14.48 1.90 15.05
N LEU A 163 13.44 1.12 14.72
CA LEU A 163 12.78 0.19 15.65
C LEU A 163 13.44 -1.20 15.67
N GLY A 164 14.40 -1.49 14.79
CA GLY A 164 15.12 -2.77 14.77
C GLY A 164 14.31 -3.97 14.23
N GLY A 165 13.17 -3.71 13.58
CA GLY A 165 12.24 -4.73 13.09
C GLY A 165 10.98 -4.85 13.96
N PHE A 166 10.21 -5.91 13.75
CA PHE A 166 8.95 -6.12 14.47
C PHE A 166 9.00 -7.34 15.38
N GLY A 167 8.55 -7.16 16.63
CA GLY A 167 8.43 -8.25 17.61
C GLY A 167 7.17 -9.11 17.44
N SER A 168 6.33 -8.87 16.43
CA SER A 168 5.18 -9.71 16.07
C SER A 168 4.71 -9.41 14.65
N GLU A 169 4.05 -10.37 14.02
CA GLU A 169 3.41 -10.19 12.69
C GLU A 169 2.35 -9.09 12.73
N SER A 170 1.52 -9.08 13.78
CA SER A 170 0.49 -8.07 14.00
C SER A 170 1.03 -6.64 14.03
N SER A 171 2.25 -6.43 14.56
CA SER A 171 2.91 -5.13 14.50
C SER A 171 3.37 -4.77 13.09
N ALA A 172 3.87 -5.74 12.33
CA ALA A 172 4.29 -5.51 10.95
C ALA A 172 3.09 -5.15 10.07
N ILE A 173 1.99 -5.91 10.17
CA ILE A 173 0.72 -5.62 9.52
C ILE A 173 0.24 -4.23 9.91
N ALA A 174 0.24 -3.92 11.23
CA ALA A 174 -0.22 -2.62 11.69
C ALA A 174 0.57 -1.44 11.12
N GLN A 175 1.88 -1.58 11.04
CA GLN A 175 2.73 -0.55 10.44
C GLN A 175 2.46 -0.39 8.94
N VAL A 176 2.28 -1.49 8.21
CA VAL A 176 1.99 -1.46 6.77
C VAL A 176 0.66 -0.76 6.49
N VAL A 177 -0.40 -1.11 7.24
CA VAL A 177 -1.71 -0.47 7.12
C VAL A 177 -1.64 1.01 7.42
N LEU A 178 -1.12 1.38 8.61
CA LEU A 178 -1.06 2.79 9.01
C LEU A 178 -0.19 3.62 8.06
N PHE A 179 0.88 3.04 7.52
CA PHE A 179 1.69 3.67 6.49
C PHE A 179 0.87 3.94 5.22
N SER A 180 0.17 2.93 4.70
CA SER A 180 -0.69 3.08 3.51
C SER A 180 -1.81 4.08 3.73
N THR A 181 -2.47 4.02 4.90
CA THR A 181 -3.50 4.98 5.32
C THR A 181 -2.95 6.40 5.34
N PHE A 182 -1.81 6.61 6.01
CA PHE A 182 -1.16 7.91 6.06
C PHE A 182 -0.80 8.41 4.66
N PHE A 183 -0.23 7.53 3.83
CA PHE A 183 0.21 7.87 2.48
C PHE A 183 -0.94 8.31 1.58
N ASN A 184 -2.07 7.59 1.63
CA ASN A 184 -3.23 7.81 0.75
C ASN A 184 -4.10 8.98 1.20
N PHE A 185 -4.31 9.17 2.51
CA PHE A 185 -5.33 10.10 3.03
C PHE A 185 -4.79 11.30 3.80
N LEU A 186 -3.50 11.33 4.16
CA LEU A 186 -2.97 12.37 5.04
C LEU A 186 -1.69 13.03 4.53
N ARG A 187 -0.86 12.31 3.77
CA ARG A 187 0.43 12.78 3.28
C ARG A 187 0.27 13.64 2.02
N PRO A 188 0.71 14.91 2.04
CA PRO A 188 0.85 15.73 0.83
C PRO A 188 1.97 15.17 -0.06
N HIS A 189 1.78 15.15 -1.39
CA HIS A 189 2.82 14.72 -2.34
C HIS A 189 3.17 15.84 -3.30
N SER A 190 4.43 16.28 -3.31
CA SER A 190 4.92 17.33 -4.23
C SER A 190 4.79 16.99 -5.71
N ALA A 191 4.68 15.70 -6.05
CA ALA A 191 4.45 15.24 -7.42
C ALA A 191 3.00 15.44 -7.89
N LEU A 192 2.07 15.69 -6.98
CA LEU A 192 0.67 16.02 -7.31
C LEU A 192 0.49 17.54 -7.36
N GLU A 193 -0.50 17.99 -8.13
CA GLU A 193 -0.79 19.42 -8.28
C GLU A 193 -0.94 20.10 -6.91
N LYS A 194 -0.21 21.22 -6.71
CA LYS A 194 -0.18 22.00 -5.47
C LYS A 194 0.17 21.18 -4.22
N GLY A 195 0.89 20.06 -4.39
CA GLY A 195 1.29 19.22 -3.28
C GLY A 195 0.13 18.48 -2.62
N ARG A 196 -1.01 18.28 -3.30
CA ARG A 196 -2.22 17.72 -2.68
C ARG A 196 -2.02 16.31 -2.11
N ILE A 197 -2.93 15.93 -1.22
CA ILE A 197 -3.07 14.55 -0.73
C ILE A 197 -3.67 13.68 -1.86
N PRO A 198 -3.28 12.41 -2.02
CA PRO A 198 -3.74 11.56 -3.13
C PRO A 198 -5.26 11.45 -3.16
N VAL A 199 -5.84 11.16 -1.99
CA VAL A 199 -7.28 11.01 -1.79
C VAL A 199 -7.80 12.17 -0.94
N GLN A 200 -8.64 13.00 -1.56
CA GLN A 200 -9.26 14.14 -0.91
C GLN A 200 -10.55 13.71 -0.24
N LEU A 201 -10.59 13.80 1.10
CA LEU A 201 -11.80 13.57 1.88
C LEU A 201 -12.27 14.92 2.41
N GLU A 202 -13.47 15.36 2.04
CA GLU A 202 -13.99 16.68 2.42
C GLU A 202 -13.94 16.92 3.94
N GLY A 203 -14.24 15.89 4.73
CA GLY A 203 -14.19 15.95 6.19
C GLY A 203 -12.80 16.22 6.79
N LEU A 204 -11.71 15.95 6.06
CA LEU A 204 -10.34 16.20 6.54
C LEU A 204 -9.88 17.65 6.31
N ASN A 205 -10.52 18.38 5.38
CA ASN A 205 -10.16 19.76 5.06
C ASN A 205 -10.48 20.73 6.20
N GLN A 206 -11.43 20.37 7.06
CA GLN A 206 -11.85 21.16 8.22
C GLN A 206 -10.97 20.92 9.46
N CYS A 207 -10.12 19.88 9.44
CA CYS A 207 -9.28 19.53 10.57
C CYS A 207 -8.03 20.43 10.63
N GLN A 208 -7.79 21.05 11.79
CA GLN A 208 -6.72 22.01 11.99
C GLN A 208 -5.32 21.35 12.05
N ASP A 209 -5.22 20.18 12.67
CA ASP A 209 -3.95 19.49 12.89
C ASP A 209 -4.01 17.99 12.51
N MET A 210 -2.85 17.33 12.55
CA MET A 210 -2.73 15.92 12.19
C MET A 210 -3.49 14.99 13.15
N SER A 211 -3.54 15.33 14.44
CA SER A 211 -4.28 14.54 15.44
C SER A 211 -5.78 14.54 15.13
N SER A 212 -6.34 15.71 14.82
CA SER A 212 -7.72 15.90 14.42
C SER A 212 -8.04 15.17 13.12
N LYS A 213 -7.11 15.19 12.15
CA LYS A 213 -7.25 14.43 10.90
C LYS A 213 -7.31 12.93 11.13
N TRP A 214 -6.46 12.38 11.99
CA TRP A 214 -6.51 10.95 12.34
C TRP A 214 -7.81 10.58 13.05
N ILE A 215 -8.27 11.39 14.00
CA ILE A 215 -9.55 11.16 14.70
C ILE A 215 -10.69 11.14 13.68
N LYS A 216 -10.74 12.12 12.78
CA LYS A 216 -11.78 12.17 11.74
C LYS A 216 -11.69 10.98 10.78
N LEU A 217 -10.49 10.56 10.40
CA LEU A 217 -10.29 9.41 9.54
C LEU A 217 -10.74 8.11 10.20
N ILE A 218 -10.49 7.93 11.50
CA ILE A 218 -10.99 6.78 12.28
C ILE A 218 -12.52 6.78 12.34
N GLN A 219 -13.13 7.95 12.52
CA GLN A 219 -14.59 8.10 12.48
C GLN A 219 -15.14 7.65 11.11
N LEU A 220 -14.59 8.19 10.02
CA LEU A 220 -15.00 7.83 8.65
C LEU A 220 -14.83 6.33 8.40
N ALA A 221 -13.73 5.73 8.87
CA ALA A 221 -13.49 4.30 8.76
C ALA A 221 -14.49 3.45 9.56
N SER A 222 -14.98 3.94 10.70
CA SER A 222 -15.96 3.24 11.53
C SER A 222 -17.37 3.25 10.91
N GLU A 223 -17.67 4.29 10.13
CA GLU A 223 -18.93 4.43 9.38
C GLU A 223 -18.87 3.78 7.99
N PHE A 224 -17.67 3.37 7.56
CA PHE A 224 -17.44 2.85 6.22
C PHE A 224 -18.02 1.44 6.04
N LYS A 225 -18.93 1.35 5.07
CA LYS A 225 -19.50 0.09 4.61
C LYS A 225 -18.86 -0.27 3.28
N TYR A 226 -18.52 -1.54 3.13
CA TYR A 226 -18.03 -2.11 1.89
C TYR A 226 -18.79 -3.40 1.64
N GLU A 227 -19.05 -3.69 0.37
CA GLU A 227 -19.58 -4.97 -0.04
C GLU A 227 -18.40 -5.89 -0.32
N LEU A 228 -18.42 -7.09 0.27
CA LEU A 228 -17.56 -8.16 -0.20
C LEU A 228 -18.13 -8.62 -1.55
N PRO A 229 -17.33 -8.67 -2.62
CA PRO A 229 -17.80 -9.25 -3.87
C PRO A 229 -18.26 -10.68 -3.60
N ALA A 230 -19.46 -11.03 -4.07
CA ALA A 230 -20.04 -12.35 -3.88
C ALA A 230 -19.05 -13.42 -4.37
N SER A 231 -18.79 -14.40 -3.50
CA SER A 231 -17.92 -15.56 -3.76
C SER A 231 -18.39 -16.40 -4.93
#